data_AF-A0A352ACZ4-F1
#
_entry.id   AF-A0A352ACZ4-F1
#
_cell.length_a   1.000
_cell.length_b   1.000
_cell.length_c   1.000
_cell.angle_alpha   90.00
_cell.angle_beta   90.00
_cell.angle_gamma   90.00
#
_symmetry.space_group_name_H-M   'P 1'
#
loop_
_entity.id
_entity.type
_entity.pdbx_description
1 polymer ?
#
loop_
_entity_poly.entity_id
_entity_poly.type
_entity_poly.pdbx_seq_one_letter_code
_entity_poly.pdbx_strand_id
1 'polypeptide(L)' 'MSGIKDYKDLQIWQHGMEITEKCYYITNDFPREELYGMIQQT' A
#
# COMPACT_ATOMS: atom_id res chain seq x y z
N MET A 1 -3.59 8.83 -28.48
CA MET A 1 -3.68 8.24 -27.12
C MET A 1 -2.25 8.01 -26.66
N SER A 2 -1.84 8.58 -25.52
CA SER A 2 -0.54 8.21 -24.94
C SER A 2 -0.63 6.75 -24.53
N GLY A 3 0.23 5.89 -25.08
CA GLY A 3 0.36 4.50 -24.62
C GLY A 3 0.84 4.45 -23.16
N ILE A 4 0.69 3.28 -22.54
CA ILE A 4 1.33 2.95 -21.25
C ILE A 4 2.84 3.06 -21.44
N LYS A 5 3.50 3.88 -20.61
CA LYS A 5 4.96 4.11 -20.66
C LYS A 5 5.66 3.47 -19.46
N ASP A 6 4.94 3.29 -18.36
CA ASP A 6 5.44 2.73 -17.12
C ASP A 6 4.37 1.84 -16.45
N TYR A 7 4.79 0.92 -15.58
CA TYR A 7 3.87 0.11 -14.78
C TYR A 7 2.95 0.98 -13.90
N LYS A 8 3.37 2.20 -13.54
CA LYS A 8 2.56 3.15 -12.78
C LYS A 8 1.33 3.67 -13.53
N ASP A 9 1.34 3.62 -14.86
CA ASP A 9 0.20 4.00 -15.68
C ASP A 9 -0.91 2.93 -15.63
N LEU A 10 -0.58 1.72 -15.17
CA LEU A 10 -1.55 0.63 -15.05
C LEU A 10 -2.54 0.92 -13.94
N GLN A 11 -3.83 0.84 -14.27
CA GLN A 11 -4.90 1.00 -13.29
C GLN A 11 -4.74 0.03 -12.11
N ILE A 12 -4.37 -1.23 -12.36
CA ILE A 12 -4.15 -2.20 -11.28
C ILE A 12 -3.02 -1.79 -10.33
N TRP A 13 -1.97 -1.13 -10.83
CA TRP A 13 -0.89 -0.62 -10.00
C TRP A 13 -1.39 0.52 -9.10
N GLN A 14 -2.16 1.45 -9.67
CA GLN A 14 -2.76 2.56 -8.93
C GLN A 14 -3.70 2.06 -7.81
N HIS A 15 -4.57 1.10 -8.10
CA HIS A 15 -5.45 0.49 -7.09
C HIS A 15 -4.65 -0.27 -6.02
N GLY A 16 -3.56 -0.94 -6.40
CA GLY A 16 -2.65 -1.59 -5.46
C GLY A 16 -2.05 -0.59 -4.47
N MET A 17 -1.58 0.56 -4.97
CA MET A 17 -1.03 1.62 -4.12
C MET A 17 -2.07 2.20 -3.16
N GLU A 18 -3.32 2.40 -3.60
CA GLU A 18 -4.40 2.85 -2.72
C GLU A 18 -4.69 1.85 -1.59
N ILE A 19 -4.63 0.54 -1.89
CA ILE A 19 -4.81 -0.50 -0.88
C ILE A 19 -3.64 -0.48 0.12
N THR A 20 -2.40 -0.40 -0.37
CA THR A 20 -1.20 -0.30 0.49
C THR A 20 -1.28 0.91 1.42
N GLU A 21 -1.67 2.07 0.91
CA GLU A 21 -1.83 3.29 1.72
C GLU A 21 -2.88 3.09 2.84
N LYS A 22 -4.03 2.51 2.51
CA LYS A 22 -5.07 2.20 3.51
C LYS A 22 -4.57 1.21 4.56
N CYS A 23 -3.84 0.17 4.16
CA CYS A 23 -3.26 -0.78 5.09
C CYS A 23 -2.30 -0.09 6.07
N TYR A 24 -1.41 0.78 5.57
CA TYR A 24 -0.50 1.55 6.41
C TYR A 24 -1.24 2.43 7.44
N TYR A 25 -2.30 3.12 7.02
CA TYR A 25 -3.10 3.93 7.94
C TYR A 25 -3.83 3.09 8.98
N ILE A 26 -4.37 1.93 8.61
CA ILE A 26 -5.07 1.03 9.54
C ILE A 26 -4.10 0.46 10.57
N THR A 27 -2.89 0.05 10.16
CA THR A 27 -1.90 -0.57 11.06
C THR A 27 -1.16 0.43 11.94
N ASN A 28 -1.19 1.72 11.61
CA ASN A 28 -0.56 2.76 12.44
C ASN A 28 -1.21 2.92 13.84
N ASP A 29 -2.48 2.55 13.99
CA ASP A 29 -3.20 2.62 15.27
C ASP A 29 -3.04 1.35 16.13
N PHE A 30 -2.24 0.38 15.68
CA PHE A 30 -2.05 -0.88 16.40
C PHE A 30 -1.13 -0.68 17.63
N PRO A 31 -1.24 -1.56 18.65
CA PRO A 31 -0.36 -1.52 19.81
C PRO A 31 1.12 -1.59 19.41
N ARG A 32 2.00 -0.95 20.18
CA ARG A 32 3.43 -0.90 19.88
C ARG A 32 4.08 -2.28 19.86
N GLU A 33 3.50 -3.23 20.58
CA GLU A 33 3.87 -4.64 20.61
C GLU A 33 3.77 -5.31 19.22
N GLU A 34 2.89 -4.80 18.34
CA GLU A 34 2.71 -5.30 16.97
C GLU A 34 3.69 -4.69 15.95
N LEU A 35 4.56 -3.77 16.37
CA LEU A 35 5.49 -3.08 15.48
C LEU A 35 6.34 -4.06 14.66
N TYR A 36 6.93 -5.06 15.32
CA TYR A 36 7.73 -6.10 14.66
C TYR A 36 6.89 -7.32 14.23
N GLY A 37 5.60 -7.33 14.58
CA GLY A 37 4.64 -8.37 14.25
C GLY A 37 3.88 -8.02 12.97
N MET A 38 2.65 -7.55 13.11
CA MET A 38 1.76 -7.24 11.99
C MET A 38 2.17 -5.98 11.21
N ILE A 39 2.70 -4.94 11.87
CA ILE A 39 2.95 -3.65 11.22
C ILE A 39 4.10 -3.74 10.20
N GLN A 40 5.23 -4.35 10.56
CA GLN A 40 6.41 -4.42 9.67
C GLN A 40 6.27 -5.41 8.49
N GLN A 41 5.23 -6.24 8.50
CA GLN A 41 4.91 -7.16 7.39
C GLN A 41 3.93 -6.56 6.37
N THR A 42 3.28 -5.47 6.75
CA THR A 42 2.29 -4.75 5.94
C THR A 42 2.97 -3.65 5.13
#